data_AF-A0A956SU55-F1
#
_entry.id   AF-A0A956SU55-F1
#
_cell.length_a   1.000
_cell.length_b   1.000
_cell.length_c   1.000
_cell.angle_alpha   90.00
_cell.angle_beta   90.00
_cell.angle_gamma   90.00
#
_symmetry.space_group_name_H-M   'P 1'
#
loop_
_entity.id
_entity.type
_entity.pdbx_description
1 polymer ?
#
loop_
_entity_poly.entity_id
_entity_poly.type
_entity_poly.pdbx_seq_one_letter_code
_entity_poly.pdbx_strand_id
1 'polypeptide(L)'
;MLFEAVTLHRRFPFAVLVGMFFFDEGAAGDDTSKRRSTFENAHRQFRLFTDRPDPEGREEQFERFYIALHNANPTSPSFRFFRVGDSSRAIALDAIFDDVIDLLVARNPDFYESIDGVLRAI
;
A
#
# COMPACT_ATOMS: atom_id res chain seq x y z
N MET A 1 1.08 6.29 -16.82
CA MET A 1 1.95 5.76 -15.74
C MET A 1 1.59 4.33 -15.32
N LEU A 2 0.32 3.96 -15.08
CA LEU A 2 -0.08 2.59 -14.70
C LEU A 2 0.48 1.51 -15.65
N PHE A 3 0.29 1.69 -16.96
CA PHE A 3 0.75 0.73 -17.97
C PHE A 3 2.27 0.58 -18.02
N GLU A 4 3.03 1.65 -17.82
CA GLU A 4 4.49 1.61 -17.92
C GLU A 4 5.13 0.91 -16.72
N ALA A 5 4.67 1.23 -15.51
CA ALA A 5 5.16 0.60 -14.29
C ALA A 5 4.89 -0.91 -14.27
N VAL A 6 3.68 -1.33 -14.68
CA VAL A 6 3.30 -2.75 -14.67
C VAL A 6 3.95 -3.53 -15.82
N THR A 7 4.12 -2.90 -16.99
CA THR A 7 4.89 -3.48 -18.09
C THR A 7 6.36 -3.68 -17.70
N LEU A 8 6.95 -2.71 -17.00
CA LEU A 8 8.33 -2.82 -16.52
C LEU A 8 8.44 -3.94 -15.48
N HIS A 9 7.49 -4.03 -14.54
CA HIS A 9 7.48 -5.07 -13.52
C HIS A 9 7.34 -6.49 -14.11
N ARG A 10 6.59 -6.66 -15.21
CA ARG A 10 6.58 -7.92 -15.97
C ARG A 10 7.95 -8.29 -16.55
N ARG A 11 8.74 -7.30 -16.98
CA ARG A 11 10.08 -7.52 -17.56
C ARG A 11 11.16 -7.68 -16.49
N PHE A 12 10.96 -7.07 -15.33
CA PHE A 12 11.85 -7.12 -14.18
C PHE A 12 11.06 -7.57 -12.95
N PRO A 13 10.74 -8.88 -12.84
CA PRO A 13 9.84 -9.43 -11.81
C PRO A 13 10.43 -9.39 -10.38
N PHE A 14 11.63 -8.84 -10.26
CA PHE A 14 12.37 -8.68 -9.02
C PHE A 14 11.99 -7.40 -8.25
N ALA A 15 11.32 -6.45 -8.92
CA ALA A 15 10.77 -5.26 -8.27
C ALA A 15 9.41 -5.56 -7.62
N VAL A 16 8.95 -4.71 -6.70
CA VAL A 16 7.61 -4.79 -6.10
C VAL A 16 6.90 -3.47 -6.37
N LEU A 17 5.62 -3.50 -6.78
CA LEU A 17 4.83 -2.30 -6.99
C LEU A 17 3.89 -2.07 -5.81
N VAL A 18 4.10 -0.97 -5.11
CA VAL A 18 3.20 -0.52 -4.04
C VAL A 18 2.71 0.90 -4.27
N GLY A 19 1.53 1.21 -3.76
CA GLY A 19 0.94 2.54 -3.82
C GLY A 19 0.64 3.09 -2.42
N MET A 20 0.99 4.35 -2.19
CA MET A 20 0.66 5.08 -0.97
C MET A 20 -0.20 6.30 -1.34
N PHE A 21 -1.40 6.38 -0.79
CA PHE A 21 -2.34 7.47 -1.03
C PHE A 21 -2.46 8.33 0.21
N PHE A 22 -2.30 9.64 0.07
CA PHE A 22 -2.42 10.59 1.17
C PHE A 22 -3.75 11.33 1.08
N PHE A 23 -4.52 11.30 2.17
CA PHE A 23 -5.75 12.09 2.32
C PHE A 23 -5.63 13.00 3.54
N ASP A 24 -6.38 14.08 3.53
CA ASP A 24 -6.62 14.89 4.73
C ASP A 24 -7.33 14.04 5.80
N GLU A 25 -7.03 14.25 7.08
CA GLU A 25 -7.68 13.51 8.18
C GLU A 25 -9.21 13.68 8.19
N GLY A 26 -9.73 14.84 7.76
CA GLY A 26 -11.16 15.08 7.63
C GLY A 26 -11.87 14.14 6.66
N ALA A 27 -11.14 13.51 5.73
CA ALA A 27 -11.69 12.52 4.80
C ALA A 27 -12.22 11.26 5.48
N ALA A 28 -11.88 11.03 6.77
CA ALA A 28 -12.44 9.93 7.54
C ALA A 28 -13.90 10.17 7.94
N GLY A 29 -14.31 11.43 8.12
CA GLY A 29 -15.60 11.84 8.64
C GLY A 29 -16.37 12.82 7.75
N ASP A 30 -16.02 12.91 6.47
CA ASP A 30 -16.72 13.74 5.47
C ASP A 30 -17.96 13.03 4.88
N ASP A 31 -18.53 12.07 5.62
CA ASP A 31 -19.74 11.38 5.20
C ASP A 31 -20.97 12.29 5.20
N THR A 32 -21.98 11.86 4.46
CA THR A 32 -23.27 12.54 4.37
C THR A 32 -24.37 11.52 4.53
N SER A 33 -25.61 11.99 4.69
CA SER A 33 -26.79 11.13 4.72
C SER A 33 -26.95 10.21 3.49
N LYS A 34 -26.25 10.49 2.39
CA LYS A 34 -26.32 9.72 1.14
C LYS A 34 -25.05 8.95 0.79
N ARG A 35 -23.90 9.30 1.38
CA ARG A 35 -22.59 8.80 0.95
C ARG A 35 -21.70 8.54 2.16
N ARG A 36 -21.03 7.39 2.17
CA ARG A 36 -19.93 7.10 3.11
C ARG A 36 -18.78 8.10 2.93
N SER A 37 -17.90 8.19 3.91
CA SER A 37 -16.74 9.07 3.86
C SER A 37 -15.82 8.75 2.67
N THR A 38 -15.01 9.71 2.27
CA THR A 38 -14.01 9.58 1.21
C THR A 38 -13.04 8.45 1.55
N PHE A 39 -12.61 8.35 2.81
CA PHE A 39 -11.77 7.27 3.32
C PHE A 39 -12.41 5.88 3.10
N GLU A 40 -13.65 5.68 3.55
CA GLU A 40 -14.37 4.42 3.40
C GLU A 40 -14.61 4.04 1.93
N ASN A 41 -14.94 5.02 1.10
CA ASN A 41 -15.08 4.78 -0.34
C ASN A 41 -13.74 4.42 -1.00
N ALA A 42 -12.64 5.06 -0.60
CA ALA A 42 -11.31 4.77 -1.12
C ALA A 42 -10.90 3.32 -0.82
N HIS A 43 -11.08 2.86 0.43
CA HIS A 43 -10.85 1.45 0.79
C HIS A 43 -11.64 0.49 -0.11
N ARG A 44 -12.92 0.78 -0.35
CA ARG A 44 -13.77 -0.07 -1.21
C ARG A 44 -13.31 -0.09 -2.66
N GLN A 45 -13.00 1.07 -3.25
CA GLN A 45 -12.64 1.16 -4.66
C GLN A 45 -11.23 0.66 -4.93
N PHE A 46 -10.26 1.02 -4.08
CA PHE A 46 -8.87 0.65 -4.26
C PHE A 46 -8.58 -0.82 -4.01
N ARG A 47 -9.45 -1.52 -3.26
CA ARG A 47 -9.35 -2.97 -3.05
C ARG A 47 -9.33 -3.77 -4.37
N LEU A 48 -9.94 -3.24 -5.44
CA LEU A 48 -9.94 -3.90 -6.75
C LEU A 48 -8.54 -3.93 -7.41
N PHE A 49 -7.65 -3.02 -7.00
CA PHE A 49 -6.37 -2.75 -7.65
C PHE A 49 -5.16 -3.18 -6.78
N THR A 50 -5.39 -3.91 -5.69
CA THR A 50 -4.32 -4.37 -4.80
C THR A 50 -4.35 -5.89 -4.59
N ASP A 51 -3.44 -6.42 -3.79
CA ASP A 51 -3.24 -7.85 -3.53
C ASP A 51 -2.90 -8.65 -4.80
N ARG A 52 -2.12 -8.05 -5.72
CA ARG A 52 -1.59 -8.77 -6.89
C ARG A 52 -0.73 -9.97 -6.44
N PRO A 53 -1.04 -11.21 -6.84
CA PRO A 53 -0.31 -12.39 -6.38
C PRO A 53 1.11 -12.48 -6.99
N ASP A 54 1.23 -12.18 -8.28
CA ASP A 54 2.48 -12.34 -9.04
C ASP A 54 2.57 -11.34 -10.21
N PRO A 55 3.77 -11.18 -10.82
CA PRO A 55 3.97 -10.27 -11.94
C PRO A 55 3.19 -10.63 -13.21
N GLU A 56 2.61 -11.82 -13.34
CA GLU A 56 1.72 -12.19 -14.44
C GLU A 56 0.24 -11.82 -14.17
N GLY A 57 -0.10 -11.54 -12.91
CA GLY A 57 -1.39 -11.05 -12.45
C GLY A 57 -1.88 -9.79 -13.19
N ARG A 58 -3.14 -9.43 -12.94
CA ARG A 58 -3.87 -8.39 -13.69
C ARG A 58 -3.06 -7.10 -13.78
N GLU A 59 -3.04 -6.51 -14.98
CA GLU A 59 -2.17 -5.38 -15.30
C GLU A 59 -2.54 -4.11 -14.53
N GLU A 60 -3.78 -4.01 -14.06
CA GLU A 60 -4.26 -2.91 -13.26
C GLU A 60 -3.95 -3.04 -11.75
N GLN A 61 -3.41 -4.18 -11.30
CA GLN A 61 -3.18 -4.45 -9.89
C GLN A 61 -1.72 -4.21 -9.46
N PHE A 62 -1.58 -3.78 -8.20
CA PHE A 62 -0.34 -3.62 -7.46
C PHE A 62 -0.29 -4.66 -6.34
N GLU A 63 0.89 -4.99 -5.83
CA GLU A 63 1.04 -5.92 -4.71
C GLU A 63 0.38 -5.39 -3.44
N ARG A 64 0.57 -4.10 -3.15
CA ARG A 64 0.03 -3.45 -1.96
C ARG A 64 -0.37 -2.01 -2.20
N PHE A 65 -1.53 -1.64 -1.66
CA PHE A 65 -1.95 -0.25 -1.52
C PHE A 65 -2.16 0.10 -0.05
N TYR A 66 -1.76 1.31 0.30
CA TYR A 66 -1.88 1.89 1.63
C TYR A 66 -2.54 3.26 1.54
N ILE A 67 -3.27 3.63 2.58
CA ILE A 67 -3.86 4.96 2.76
C ILE A 67 -3.25 5.58 4.01
N ALA A 68 -2.76 6.81 3.89
CA ALA A 68 -2.32 7.65 4.99
C ALA A 68 -3.31 8.80 5.18
N LEU A 69 -3.93 8.89 6.36
CA LEU A 69 -4.66 10.06 6.80
C LEU A 69 -3.67 11.03 7.45
N HIS A 70 -3.51 12.21 6.86
CA HIS A 70 -2.60 13.24 7.30
C HIS A 70 -3.37 14.35 8.02
N ASN A 71 -2.99 14.61 9.26
CA ASN A 71 -3.41 15.81 9.98
C ASN A 71 -2.32 16.87 9.84
N ALA A 72 -2.59 17.91 9.05
CA ALA A 72 -1.67 19.01 8.78
C ALA A 72 -1.60 20.06 9.92
N ASN A 73 -1.81 19.65 11.17
CA ASN A 73 -1.69 20.55 12.31
C ASN A 73 -0.29 21.22 12.31
N PRO A 74 -0.20 22.56 12.30
CA PRO A 74 1.07 23.26 12.16
C PRO A 74 2.10 23.02 13.27
N THR A 75 1.67 22.59 14.46
CA THR A 75 2.55 22.40 15.62
C THR A 75 2.74 20.93 15.99
N SER A 76 1.88 20.04 15.50
CA SER A 76 1.97 18.60 15.76
C SER A 76 1.33 17.81 14.60
N PRO A 77 1.99 17.75 13.42
CA PRO A 77 1.49 16.96 12.32
C PRO A 77 1.50 15.47 12.68
N SER A 78 0.51 14.74 12.20
CA SER A 78 0.41 13.29 12.45
C SER A 78 -0.12 12.54 11.24
N PHE A 79 0.20 11.25 11.20
CA PHE A 79 -0.24 10.33 10.17
C PHE A 79 -0.86 9.09 10.81
N ARG A 80 -1.95 8.61 10.22
CA ARG A 80 -2.50 7.28 10.49
C ARG A 80 -2.51 6.48 9.21
N PHE A 81 -1.82 5.34 9.21
CA PHE A 81 -1.68 4.49 8.03
C PHE A 81 -2.63 3.30 8.10
N PHE A 82 -3.12 2.88 6.95
CA PHE A 82 -4.05 1.77 6.80
C PHE A 82 -3.67 0.98 5.55
N ARG A 83 -3.82 -0.35 5.62
CA ARG A 83 -3.78 -1.17 4.40
C ARG A 83 -5.14 -1.08 3.70
N VAL A 84 -5.12 -0.83 2.40
CA VAL A 84 -6.36 -0.83 1.60
C VAL A 84 -7.07 -2.17 1.76
N GLY A 85 -8.39 -2.12 1.97
CA GLY A 85 -9.21 -3.29 2.30
C GLY A 85 -9.53 -3.47 3.78
N ASP A 86 -8.78 -2.84 4.69
CA ASP A 86 -9.08 -2.83 6.13
C ASP A 86 -9.02 -1.39 6.68
N SER A 87 -10.17 -0.71 6.70
CA SER A 87 -10.29 0.66 7.23
C SER A 87 -10.36 0.71 8.76
N SER A 88 -10.55 -0.44 9.42
CA SER A 88 -10.74 -0.53 10.86
C SER A 88 -9.43 -0.60 11.64
N ARG A 89 -8.35 -1.03 10.98
CA ARG A 89 -7.07 -1.28 11.62
C ARG A 89 -5.99 -0.35 11.08
N ALA A 90 -5.60 0.62 11.91
CA ALA A 90 -4.39 1.37 11.66
C ALA A 90 -3.15 0.46 11.81
N ILE A 91 -2.15 0.72 10.99
CA ILE A 91 -0.84 0.08 11.03
C ILE A 91 0.25 1.13 11.25
N ALA A 92 1.35 0.72 11.84
CA ALA A 92 2.52 1.57 11.99
C ALA A 92 3.31 1.64 10.68
N LEU A 93 4.12 2.69 10.52
CA LEU A 93 4.87 2.93 9.29
C LEU A 93 5.96 1.87 9.06
N ASP A 94 6.61 1.43 10.12
CA ASP A 94 7.56 0.31 10.12
C ASP A 94 6.91 -0.97 9.58
N ALA A 95 5.70 -1.30 10.04
CA ALA A 95 4.96 -2.47 9.55
C ALA A 95 4.63 -2.41 8.04
N ILE A 96 4.53 -1.21 7.45
CA ILE A 96 4.38 -1.05 6.00
C ILE A 96 5.67 -1.44 5.28
N PHE A 97 6.82 -1.01 5.80
CA PHE A 97 8.11 -1.33 5.22
C PHE A 97 8.46 -2.81 5.43
N ASP A 98 8.09 -3.41 6.55
CA ASP A 98 8.21 -4.85 6.79
C ASP A 98 7.43 -5.65 5.72
N ASP A 99 6.16 -5.30 5.46
CA ASP A 99 5.35 -5.94 4.40
C ASP A 99 5.99 -5.77 3.01
N VAL A 100 6.60 -4.60 2.72
CA VAL A 100 7.33 -4.38 1.46
C VAL A 100 8.61 -5.22 1.37
N ILE A 101 9.37 -5.34 2.45
CA ILE A 101 10.58 -6.17 2.52
C ILE A 101 10.23 -7.64 2.32
N ASP A 102 9.18 -8.12 2.97
CA ASP A 102 8.71 -9.49 2.81
C ASP A 102 8.27 -9.78 1.36
N LEU A 103 7.63 -8.81 0.70
CA LEU A 103 7.31 -8.91 -0.73
C LEU A 103 8.58 -8.97 -1.60
N LEU A 104 9.61 -8.19 -1.28
CA LEU A 104 10.88 -8.20 -2.03
C LEU A 104 11.58 -9.56 -1.91
N VAL A 105 11.60 -10.14 -0.71
CA VAL A 105 12.14 -11.48 -0.44
C VAL A 105 11.34 -12.54 -1.20
N ALA A 106 10.01 -12.47 -1.14
CA ALA A 106 9.15 -13.41 -1.87
C ALA A 106 9.36 -13.37 -3.39
N ARG A 107 9.82 -12.23 -3.95
CA ARG A 107 10.17 -12.10 -5.38
C ARG A 107 11.56 -12.60 -5.71
N ASN A 108 12.48 -12.63 -4.74
CA ASN A 108 13.89 -12.96 -4.95
C ASN A 108 14.45 -13.89 -3.85
N PRO A 109 13.82 -15.05 -3.60
CA PRO A 109 14.19 -15.89 -2.44
C PRO A 109 15.60 -16.49 -2.55
N ASP A 110 16.15 -16.59 -3.76
CA ASP A 110 17.50 -17.12 -3.99
C ASP A 110 18.61 -16.11 -3.63
N PHE A 111 18.27 -14.82 -3.52
CA PHE A 111 19.22 -13.74 -3.31
C PHE A 111 19.05 -13.03 -1.98
N TYR A 112 17.84 -13.05 -1.42
CA TYR A 112 17.51 -12.28 -0.24
C TYR A 112 16.70 -13.07 0.79
N GLU A 113 16.91 -12.72 2.05
CA GLU A 113 16.10 -13.14 3.20
C GLU A 113 15.69 -11.93 4.05
N SER A 114 14.62 -12.08 4.83
CA SER A 114 14.15 -11.10 5.82
C SER A 114 14.45 -11.66 7.21
N ILE A 115 15.33 -10.99 7.97
CA ILE A 115 15.65 -11.33 9.35
C ILE A 115 15.30 -10.12 10.22
N ASP A 116 14.29 -10.26 11.09
CA ASP A 116 13.83 -9.20 11.99
C ASP A 116 13.49 -7.88 11.28
N GLY A 117 12.84 -7.95 10.10
CA GLY A 117 12.50 -6.77 9.28
C GLY A 117 13.67 -6.17 8.51
N VAL A 118 14.83 -6.85 8.50
CA VAL A 118 16.01 -6.41 7.76
C VAL A 118 16.23 -7.31 6.55
N LEU A 119 16.23 -6.71 5.36
CA LEU A 119 16.61 -7.37 4.12
C LEU A 119 18.10 -7.70 4.13
N ARG A 120 18.46 -8.97 3.93
CA ARG A 120 19.85 -9.43 3.83
C ARG A 120 20.08 -10.18 2.53
N ALA A 121 21.27 -10.03 1.95
CA ALA A 121 21.71 -10.84 0.83
C ALA A 121 22.22 -12.20 1.33
N ILE A 122 21.93 -13.26 0.58
CA ILE A 122 22.38 -14.63 0.83
C ILE A 122 23.71 -14.89 0.13
#